data_AF-A0A9D6WWG3-F1
#
_entry.id   AF-A0A9D6WWG3-F1
#
_cell.length_a   1.000
_cell.length_b   1.000
_cell.length_c   1.000
_cell.angle_alpha   90.00
_cell.angle_beta   90.00
_cell.angle_gamma   90.00
#
_symmetry.space_group_name_H-M   'P 1'
#
loop_
_entity.id
_entity.type
_entity.pdbx_description
1 polymer ?
#
loop_
_entity_poly.entity_id
_entity_poly.type
_entity_poly.pdbx_seq_one_letter_code
_entity_poly.pdbx_strand_id
1 'polypeptide(L)'
;MISGKGGPPLYFWMLDASDIEAILAALFPADLIRTKTENFLDQLFDYLDSQSDSIKISWVDLKTQLNGDAGMTVLVRILRAQPPCTKEQLTRLTNINPGVEVEKLLACRPPEEIITQVAPQIHAVARGSIVKIPDQAVLPLPTRDESMNSSNKADGLEGVIKMVPLIRLVLRTSPLVPLVLLLMIALFGVRSLKGLMLWWGVPFLLIGLVGGGFVFIAWLAMDWGMATIAPADKMTAMGFTANLVETGISVARDVARSLNLWIGGEAGMIGLLGFVFLLGHCLSGENKFSESFRQARSQQNRAA
;
A
#
# COMPACT_ATOMS: atom_id res chain seq x y z
N MET A 1 23.12 27.09 17.66
CA MET A 1 23.46 25.73 18.12
C MET A 1 22.16 24.96 18.27
N ILE A 2 21.80 24.15 17.26
CA ILE A 2 20.61 23.29 17.30
C ILE A 2 21.15 21.87 17.42
N SER A 3 21.41 21.43 18.64
CA SER A 3 21.70 20.03 18.95
C SER A 3 20.80 19.67 20.10
N GLY A 4 19.79 18.82 19.87
CA GLY A 4 18.89 18.39 20.95
C GLY A 4 17.47 17.95 20.58
N LYS A 5 17.03 17.95 19.31
CA LYS A 5 15.72 17.38 18.94
C LYS A 5 15.77 16.66 17.59
N GLY A 6 16.02 15.35 17.62
CA GLY A 6 15.56 14.36 16.61
C GLY A 6 15.83 14.60 15.12
N GLY A 7 16.67 15.56 14.75
CA GLY A 7 16.98 15.87 13.36
C GLY A 7 18.08 14.96 12.82
N PRO A 8 18.12 14.73 11.49
CA PRO A 8 19.22 14.00 10.87
C PRO A 8 20.56 14.72 11.15
N PRO A 9 21.65 13.97 11.35
CA PRO A 9 22.97 14.53 11.62
C PRO A 9 23.39 15.59 10.60
N LEU A 10 24.15 16.60 11.05
CA LEU A 10 24.48 17.78 10.22
C LEU A 10 25.09 17.40 8.86
N TYR A 11 25.96 16.39 8.81
CA TYR A 11 26.62 15.95 7.57
C TYR A 11 25.66 15.42 6.49
N PHE A 12 24.43 15.00 6.84
CA PHE A 12 23.43 14.60 5.84
C PHE A 12 22.81 15.79 5.10
N TRP A 13 22.83 16.99 5.70
CA TRP A 13 22.26 18.19 5.07
C TRP A 13 23.13 18.74 3.93
N MET A 14 24.38 18.30 3.82
CA MET A 14 25.29 18.70 2.74
C MET A 14 25.20 17.81 1.50
N LEU A 15 24.46 16.69 1.57
CA LEU A 15 24.29 15.80 0.43
C LEU A 15 23.29 16.39 -0.55
N ASP A 16 23.61 16.35 -1.84
CA ASP A 16 22.65 16.68 -2.88
C ASP A 16 21.73 15.47 -3.20
N ALA A 17 20.74 15.69 -4.07
CA ALA A 17 19.80 14.64 -4.45
C ALA A 17 20.50 13.44 -5.15
N SER A 18 21.54 13.70 -5.94
CA SER A 18 22.28 12.66 -6.65
C SER A 18 23.13 11.81 -5.70
N ASP A 19 23.64 12.43 -4.63
CA ASP A 19 24.36 11.74 -3.58
C ASP A 19 23.46 10.84 -2.76
N ILE A 20 22.27 11.34 -2.39
CA ILE A 20 21.28 10.54 -1.68
C ILE A 20 20.85 9.35 -2.52
N GLU A 21 20.57 9.55 -3.82
CA GLU A 21 20.18 8.46 -4.72
C GLU A 21 21.27 7.39 -4.84
N ALA A 22 22.53 7.79 -5.01
CA ALA A 22 23.64 6.86 -5.09
C ALA A 22 23.91 6.12 -3.76
N ILE A 23 23.75 6.81 -2.63
CA ILE A 23 23.84 6.19 -1.30
C ILE A 23 22.72 5.16 -1.15
N LEU A 24 21.48 5.52 -1.45
CA LEU A 24 20.34 4.61 -1.36
C LEU A 24 20.50 3.40 -2.29
N ALA A 25 20.94 3.61 -3.53
CA ALA A 25 21.19 2.53 -4.48
C ALA A 25 22.31 1.58 -4.01
N ALA A 26 23.32 2.10 -3.31
CA ALA A 26 24.41 1.31 -2.76
C ALA A 26 24.02 0.52 -1.50
N LEU A 27 23.17 1.08 -0.62
CA LEU A 27 22.72 0.44 0.63
C LEU A 27 21.48 -0.45 0.48
N PHE A 28 20.66 -0.20 -0.54
CA PHE A 28 19.39 -0.87 -0.75
C PHE A 28 19.25 -1.23 -2.23
N PRO A 29 20.00 -2.24 -2.69
CA PRO A 29 19.88 -2.70 -4.07
C PRO A 29 18.47 -3.29 -4.29
N ALA A 30 17.99 -3.21 -5.52
CA ALA A 30 16.59 -3.47 -5.85
C ALA A 30 16.13 -4.89 -5.48
N ASP A 31 17.02 -5.88 -5.60
CA ASP A 31 16.80 -7.26 -5.18
C ASP A 31 16.57 -7.37 -3.67
N LEU A 32 17.37 -6.67 -2.86
CA LEU A 32 17.22 -6.68 -1.41
C LEU A 32 15.89 -6.05 -0.99
N ILE A 33 15.55 -4.88 -1.54
CA ILE A 33 14.26 -4.23 -1.23
C ILE A 33 13.11 -5.16 -1.57
N ARG A 34 13.17 -5.81 -2.74
CA ARG A 34 12.15 -6.75 -3.18
C ARG A 34 11.99 -7.91 -2.20
N THR A 35 13.08 -8.61 -1.88
CA THR A 35 13.02 -9.76 -0.95
C THR A 35 12.56 -9.35 0.45
N LYS A 36 12.97 -8.17 0.95
CA LYS A 36 12.51 -7.68 2.26
C LYS A 36 11.04 -7.28 2.24
N THR A 37 10.56 -6.70 1.14
CA THR A 37 9.15 -6.36 0.97
C THR A 37 8.30 -7.62 0.87
N GLU A 38 8.71 -8.62 0.09
CA GLU A 38 8.03 -9.92 -0.01
C GLU A 38 7.96 -10.60 1.37
N ASN A 39 9.08 -10.71 2.08
CA ASN A 39 9.12 -11.31 3.42
C ASN A 39 8.32 -10.51 4.47
N PHE A 40 8.24 -9.19 4.35
CA PHE A 40 7.39 -8.37 5.22
C PHE A 40 5.91 -8.61 4.95
N LEU A 41 5.51 -8.69 3.67
CA LEU A 41 4.14 -8.98 3.28
C LEU A 41 3.72 -10.39 3.73
N ASP A 42 4.58 -11.38 3.58
CA ASP A 42 4.33 -12.75 4.04
C ASP A 42 4.10 -12.77 5.56
N GLN A 43 4.97 -12.13 6.34
CA GLN A 43 4.81 -12.03 7.79
C GLN A 43 3.56 -11.23 8.20
N LEU A 44 3.20 -10.20 7.43
CA LEU A 44 1.98 -9.44 7.66
C LEU A 44 0.74 -10.31 7.40
N PHE A 45 0.73 -11.12 6.34
CA PHE A 45 -0.35 -12.06 6.09
C PHE A 45 -0.40 -13.16 7.15
N ASP A 46 0.74 -13.72 7.55
CA ASP A 46 0.81 -14.69 8.65
C ASP A 46 0.26 -14.10 9.95
N TYR A 47 0.56 -12.84 10.24
CA TYR A 47 -0.01 -12.13 11.39
C TYR A 47 -1.54 -11.95 11.27
N LEU A 48 -2.02 -11.49 10.11
CA LEU A 48 -3.46 -11.34 9.85
C LEU A 48 -4.22 -12.68 9.85
N ASP A 49 -3.53 -13.77 9.50
CA ASP A 49 -4.03 -15.14 9.54
C ASP A 49 -3.92 -15.77 10.93
N SER A 50 -3.38 -15.04 11.92
CA SER A 50 -3.10 -15.54 13.27
C SER A 50 -2.14 -16.75 13.29
N GLN A 51 -1.27 -16.87 12.30
CA GLN A 51 -0.18 -17.84 12.24
C GLN A 51 1.09 -17.34 12.94
N SER A 52 1.21 -16.01 13.11
CA SER A 52 2.31 -15.40 13.86
C SER A 52 1.82 -14.24 14.74
N ASP A 53 2.48 -14.03 15.88
CA ASP A 53 2.13 -12.97 16.84
C ASP A 53 3.00 -11.71 16.70
N SER A 54 4.00 -11.73 15.80
CA SER A 54 4.98 -10.65 15.68
C SER A 54 5.59 -10.60 14.29
N ILE A 55 5.84 -9.38 13.80
CA ILE A 55 6.63 -9.16 12.58
C ILE A 55 8.09 -8.89 12.96
N LYS A 56 9.01 -9.64 12.37
CA LYS A 56 10.46 -9.56 12.58
C LYS A 56 11.13 -8.98 11.33
N ILE A 57 11.71 -7.80 11.50
CA ILE A 57 12.50 -7.14 10.46
C ILE A 57 13.98 -7.42 10.73
N SER A 58 14.63 -8.16 9.83
CA SER A 58 16.06 -8.45 9.91
C SER A 58 16.89 -7.34 9.28
N TRP A 59 17.86 -6.82 10.05
CA TRP A 59 18.84 -5.80 9.66
C TRP A 59 20.18 -6.38 9.23
N VAL A 60 20.32 -7.70 9.23
CA VAL A 60 21.60 -8.39 8.98
C VAL A 60 22.18 -7.99 7.62
N ASP A 61 21.37 -7.99 6.56
CA ASP A 61 21.86 -7.65 5.22
C ASP A 61 22.31 -6.20 5.13
N LEU A 62 21.57 -5.27 5.75
CA LEU A 62 21.95 -3.86 5.81
C LEU A 62 23.28 -3.67 6.56
N LYS A 63 23.47 -4.38 7.69
CA LYS A 63 24.73 -4.36 8.43
C LYS A 63 25.88 -4.92 7.60
N THR A 64 25.64 -6.01 6.88
CA THR A 64 26.64 -6.61 5.99
C THR A 64 27.06 -5.63 4.91
N GLN A 65 26.11 -4.93 4.27
CA GLN A 65 26.42 -3.90 3.27
C GLN A 65 27.16 -2.71 3.86
N LEU A 66 26.75 -2.22 5.03
CA LEU A 66 27.41 -1.15 5.77
C LEU A 66 28.84 -1.51 6.21
N ASN A 67 29.08 -2.78 6.55
CA ASN A 67 30.41 -3.27 6.92
C ASN A 67 31.30 -3.60 5.71
N GLY A 68 30.73 -3.71 4.51
CA GLY A 68 31.44 -4.03 3.28
C GLY A 68 31.82 -2.82 2.43
N ASP A 69 32.06 -3.08 1.14
CA ASP A 69 32.50 -2.07 0.17
C ASP A 69 31.44 -1.00 -0.11
N ALA A 70 30.16 -1.36 -0.01
CA ALA A 70 29.06 -0.40 -0.15
C ALA A 70 29.12 0.66 0.96
N GLY A 71 29.32 0.25 2.22
CA GLY A 71 29.50 1.18 3.34
C GLY A 71 30.73 2.08 3.19
N MET A 72 31.85 1.56 2.66
CA MET A 72 33.02 2.39 2.35
C MET A 72 32.71 3.42 1.25
N THR A 73 32.02 3.01 0.19
CA THR A 73 31.64 3.88 -0.93
C THR A 73 30.75 5.02 -0.45
N VAL A 74 29.77 4.70 0.40
CA VAL A 74 28.88 5.68 1.04
C VAL A 74 29.67 6.64 1.91
N LEU A 75 30.59 6.13 2.72
CA LEU A 75 31.43 6.95 3.60
C LEU A 75 32.26 7.97 2.82
N VAL A 76 32.93 7.52 1.76
CA VAL A 76 33.75 8.39 0.90
C VAL A 76 32.88 9.45 0.22
N ARG A 77 31.67 9.08 -0.24
CA ARG A 77 30.73 10.03 -0.83
C ARG A 77 30.27 11.08 0.18
N ILE A 78 29.90 10.66 1.39
CA ILE A 78 29.55 11.59 2.49
C ILE A 78 30.70 12.55 2.77
N LEU A 79 31.94 12.05 2.88
CA LEU A 79 33.13 12.88 3.10
C LEU A 79 33.35 13.89 1.97
N ARG A 80 33.12 13.52 0.71
CA ARG A 80 33.30 14.40 -0.46
C ARG A 80 32.25 15.50 -0.56
N ALA A 81 31.06 15.29 -0.02
CA ALA A 81 30.00 16.29 0.05
C ALA A 81 30.26 17.36 1.13
N GLN A 82 31.17 17.10 2.08
CA GLN A 82 31.45 18.04 3.17
C GLN A 82 32.27 19.26 2.72
N PRO A 83 32.23 20.38 3.48
CA PRO A 83 33.10 21.52 3.26
C PRO A 83 34.58 21.16 3.49
N PRO A 84 35.55 21.85 2.84
CA PRO A 84 36.97 21.56 2.99
C PRO A 84 37.44 21.68 4.44
N CYS A 85 38.25 20.71 4.91
CA CYS A 85 38.78 20.72 6.27
C CYS A 85 39.73 21.89 6.53
N THR A 86 39.65 22.46 7.74
CA THR A 86 40.70 23.35 8.24
C THR A 86 41.96 22.57 8.63
N LYS A 87 43.10 23.27 8.78
CA LYS A 87 44.37 22.64 9.17
C LYS A 87 44.26 21.91 10.51
N GLU A 88 43.53 22.50 11.47
CA GLU A 88 43.32 21.93 12.80
C GLU A 88 42.45 20.66 12.74
N GLN A 89 41.46 20.62 11.85
CA GLN A 89 40.62 19.44 11.65
C GLN A 89 41.40 18.31 10.97
N LEU A 90 42.29 18.65 10.03
CA LEU A 90 43.12 17.66 9.34
C LEU A 90 44.05 16.93 10.31
N THR A 91 44.67 17.64 11.27
CA THR A 91 45.52 17.03 12.31
C THR A 91 44.76 16.08 13.23
N ARG A 92 43.44 16.27 13.41
CA ARG A 92 42.59 15.35 14.17
C ARG A 92 42.27 14.09 13.38
N LEU A 93 42.05 14.23 12.08
CA LEU A 93 41.80 13.10 11.16
C LEU A 93 43.03 12.21 10.98
N THR A 94 44.24 12.74 11.14
CA THR A 94 45.47 11.92 11.10
C THR A 94 45.77 11.20 12.42
N ASN A 95 45.09 11.58 13.52
CA ASN A 95 45.28 11.00 14.85
C ASN A 95 43.96 10.40 15.37
N ILE A 96 43.32 9.56 14.54
CA ILE A 96 42.04 8.91 14.91
C ILE A 96 42.30 7.90 16.02
N ASN A 97 41.70 8.15 17.18
CA ASN A 97 41.68 7.22 18.30
C ASN A 97 40.31 6.49 18.36
N PRO A 98 40.26 5.25 18.88
CA PRO A 98 39.04 4.42 18.95
C PRO A 98 37.93 4.94 19.89
N GLY A 99 37.98 6.20 20.34
CA GLY A 99 36.94 6.87 21.14
C GLY A 99 36.40 8.16 20.52
N VAL A 100 36.82 8.51 19.30
CA VAL A 100 36.34 9.72 18.63
C VAL A 100 34.95 9.48 18.06
N GLU A 101 34.02 10.40 18.32
CA GLU A 101 32.67 10.38 17.74
C GLU A 101 32.74 10.49 16.21
N VAL A 102 32.06 9.57 15.52
CA VAL A 102 32.01 9.51 14.04
C VAL A 102 31.50 10.84 13.45
N GLU A 103 30.59 11.53 14.13
CA GLU A 103 30.08 12.84 13.72
C GLU A 103 31.18 13.90 13.57
N LYS A 104 32.20 13.89 14.44
CA LYS A 104 33.33 14.83 14.39
C LYS A 104 34.30 14.48 13.26
N LEU A 105 34.36 13.21 12.87
CA LEU A 105 35.19 12.73 11.76
C LEU A 105 34.55 13.04 10.40
N LEU A 106 33.22 13.10 10.34
CA LEU A 106 32.45 13.40 9.13
C LEU A 106 32.09 14.88 8.96
N ALA A 107 32.70 15.78 9.73
CA ALA A 107 32.36 17.20 9.71
C ALA A 107 33.00 17.99 8.55
N CYS A 108 34.00 17.42 7.88
CA CYS A 108 34.73 18.12 6.81
C CYS A 108 35.33 17.14 5.78
N ARG A 109 35.67 17.67 4.60
CA ARG A 109 36.26 16.97 3.47
C ARG A 109 37.79 17.08 3.49
N PRO A 110 38.51 15.96 3.64
CA PRO A 110 39.97 15.93 3.52
C PRO A 110 40.42 16.17 2.05
N PRO A 111 41.68 16.58 1.82
CA PRO A 111 42.28 16.52 0.48
C PRO A 111 42.25 15.11 -0.10
N GLU A 112 42.05 14.97 -1.42
CA GLU A 112 41.88 13.66 -2.07
C GLU A 112 43.09 12.73 -1.86
N GLU A 113 44.30 13.27 -1.71
CA GLU A 113 45.50 12.45 -1.41
C GLU A 113 45.39 11.74 -0.05
N ILE A 114 44.67 12.35 0.89
CA ILE A 114 44.53 11.89 2.28
C ILE A 114 43.27 11.06 2.46
N ILE A 115 42.21 11.28 1.68
CA ILE A 115 40.94 10.54 1.77
C ILE A 115 41.19 9.02 1.69
N THR A 116 42.05 8.58 0.77
CA THR A 116 42.36 7.15 0.58
C THR A 116 43.01 6.50 1.81
N GLN A 117 43.72 7.28 2.62
CA GLN A 117 44.40 6.80 3.83
C GLN A 117 43.48 6.84 5.06
N VAL A 118 42.63 7.86 5.15
CA VAL A 118 41.80 8.14 6.32
C VAL A 118 40.42 7.45 6.26
N ALA A 119 39.83 7.33 5.07
CA ALA A 119 38.54 6.65 4.89
C ALA A 119 38.48 5.23 5.51
N PRO A 120 39.47 4.33 5.32
CA PRO A 120 39.44 3.01 5.96
C PRO A 120 39.50 3.07 7.50
N GLN A 121 40.17 4.08 8.06
CA GLN A 121 40.24 4.27 9.51
C GLN A 121 38.90 4.74 10.06
N ILE A 122 38.27 5.73 9.41
CA ILE A 122 36.93 6.20 9.78
C ILE A 122 35.92 5.05 9.64
N HIS A 123 36.01 4.26 8.57
CA HIS A 123 35.14 3.10 8.37
C HIS A 123 35.31 2.07 9.49
N ALA A 124 36.53 1.78 9.93
CA ALA A 124 36.77 0.89 11.06
C ALA A 124 36.12 1.39 12.36
N VAL A 125 36.16 2.71 12.64
CA VAL A 125 35.46 3.30 13.79
C VAL A 125 33.94 3.21 13.62
N ALA A 126 33.42 3.50 12.42
CA ALA A 126 31.99 3.41 12.12
C ALA A 126 31.43 1.99 12.29
N ARG A 127 32.22 0.96 11.92
CA ARG A 127 31.87 -0.46 12.14
C ARG A 127 31.63 -0.77 13.62
N GLY A 128 32.38 -0.14 14.52
CA GLY A 128 32.16 -0.26 15.97
C GLY A 128 30.76 0.19 16.42
N SER A 129 30.16 1.17 15.73
CA SER A 129 28.79 1.61 15.98
C SER A 129 27.75 0.71 15.33
N ILE A 130 28.04 0.15 14.14
CA ILE A 130 27.12 -0.73 13.40
C ILE A 130 26.82 -2.01 14.20
N VAL A 131 27.80 -2.54 14.94
CA VAL A 131 27.63 -3.73 15.79
C VAL A 131 26.58 -3.53 16.89
N LYS A 132 26.35 -2.28 17.34
CA LYS A 132 25.34 -1.96 18.38
C LYS A 132 23.91 -1.97 17.87
N ILE A 133 23.70 -1.88 16.55
CA ILE A 133 22.37 -2.03 15.96
C ILE A 133 21.94 -3.47 16.21
N PRO A 134 20.69 -3.78 16.59
CA PRO A 134 20.26 -5.17 16.74
C PRO A 134 20.14 -5.87 15.37
N ASP A 135 20.36 -7.19 15.32
CA ASP A 135 20.19 -7.97 14.08
C ASP A 135 18.74 -8.04 13.62
N GLN A 136 17.81 -7.92 14.56
CA GLN A 136 16.38 -8.00 14.30
C GLN A 136 15.67 -6.94 15.14
N ALA A 137 14.75 -6.21 14.52
CA ALA A 137 13.74 -5.44 15.22
C ALA A 137 12.46 -6.27 15.23
N VAL A 138 11.96 -6.57 16.43
CA VAL A 138 10.63 -7.14 16.61
C VAL A 138 9.69 -5.96 16.74
N LEU A 139 8.69 -5.87 15.86
CA LEU A 139 7.59 -4.93 16.04
C LEU A 139 6.58 -5.58 16.99
N PRO A 140 6.46 -5.10 18.24
CA PRO A 140 5.43 -5.61 19.15
C PRO A 140 4.08 -5.17 18.60
N LEU A 141 3.39 -6.11 17.97
CA LEU A 141 2.00 -5.93 17.58
C LEU A 141 1.12 -6.38 18.76
N PRO A 142 -0.04 -5.73 18.98
CA PRO A 142 -0.93 -6.11 20.07
C PRO A 142 -1.35 -7.58 19.87
N THR A 143 -0.88 -8.45 20.75
CA THR A 143 -1.18 -9.88 20.71
C THR A 143 -2.56 -10.16 21.28
N ARG A 144 -3.18 -11.23 20.79
CA ARG A 144 -4.54 -11.63 21.15
C ARG A 144 -4.70 -11.98 22.64
N ASP A 145 -3.61 -12.39 23.30
CA ASP A 145 -3.60 -12.90 24.68
C ASP A 145 -3.30 -11.85 25.75
N GLU A 146 -2.50 -10.80 25.47
CA GLU A 146 -2.27 -9.71 26.44
C GLU A 146 -3.51 -8.81 26.66
N SER A 147 -4.49 -8.92 25.74
CA SER A 147 -5.73 -8.17 25.75
C SER A 147 -6.76 -8.64 26.81
N MET A 148 -6.50 -9.72 27.56
CA MET A 148 -7.39 -10.12 28.67
C MET A 148 -7.07 -9.44 30.02
N ASN A 149 -5.87 -8.85 30.19
CA ASN A 149 -5.47 -8.24 31.46
C ASN A 149 -5.18 -6.73 31.40
N SER A 150 -5.11 -6.11 30.21
CA SER A 150 -4.91 -4.67 30.10
C SER A 150 -6.25 -3.92 30.14
N SER A 151 -6.72 -3.64 31.35
CA SER A 151 -7.96 -2.89 31.60
C SER A 151 -7.83 -1.38 31.34
N ASN A 152 -6.79 -0.90 30.64
CA ASN A 152 -6.55 0.52 30.46
C ASN A 152 -6.07 0.87 29.03
N LYS A 153 -6.98 1.45 28.24
CA LYS A 153 -6.73 2.39 27.13
C LYS A 153 -5.90 1.88 25.93
N ALA A 154 -6.56 1.16 25.02
CA ALA A 154 -6.21 1.11 23.58
C ALA A 154 -7.47 0.90 22.72
N ASP A 155 -8.39 1.86 22.80
CA ASP A 155 -9.83 1.73 22.51
C ASP A 155 -10.24 1.76 21.02
N GLY A 156 -9.44 1.20 20.10
CA GLY A 156 -9.84 1.21 18.67
C GLY A 156 -9.23 0.13 17.80
N LEU A 157 -7.91 -0.11 17.92
CA LEU A 157 -7.22 -1.05 17.02
C LEU A 157 -7.37 -2.51 17.48
N GLU A 158 -7.41 -2.76 18.79
CA GLU A 158 -7.50 -4.11 19.37
C GLU A 158 -8.85 -4.80 19.09
N GLY A 159 -9.94 -4.03 19.04
CA GLY A 159 -11.26 -4.55 18.67
C GLY A 159 -11.31 -5.04 17.22
N VAL A 160 -10.64 -4.31 16.32
CA VAL A 160 -10.61 -4.63 14.88
C VAL A 160 -9.85 -5.92 14.62
N ILE A 161 -8.70 -6.12 15.28
CA ILE A 161 -7.86 -7.32 15.08
C ILE A 161 -8.59 -8.59 15.58
N LYS A 162 -9.32 -8.52 16.71
CA LYS A 162 -10.13 -9.65 17.20
C LYS A 162 -11.31 -9.99 16.27
N MET A 163 -11.83 -9.01 15.52
CA MET A 163 -12.92 -9.23 14.58
C MET A 163 -12.47 -9.81 13.24
N VAL A 164 -11.18 -9.78 12.88
CA VAL A 164 -10.69 -10.32 11.60
C VAL A 164 -11.12 -11.77 11.33
N PRO A 165 -10.96 -12.75 12.25
CA PRO A 165 -11.39 -14.13 11.98
C PRO A 165 -12.92 -14.26 11.87
N LEU A 166 -13.68 -13.47 12.64
CA LEU A 166 -15.14 -13.44 12.58
C LEU A 166 -15.61 -12.83 11.25
N ILE A 167 -15.00 -11.71 10.83
CA ILE A 167 -15.25 -11.05 9.56
C ILE A 167 -14.90 -11.97 8.41
N ARG A 168 -13.83 -12.76 8.48
CA ARG A 168 -13.52 -13.76 7.44
C ARG A 168 -14.54 -14.89 7.40
N LEU A 169 -14.95 -15.41 8.55
CA LEU A 169 -16.00 -16.43 8.62
C LEU A 169 -17.31 -15.91 8.04
N VAL A 170 -17.70 -14.70 8.45
CA VAL A 170 -18.88 -13.99 7.95
C VAL A 170 -18.71 -13.73 6.46
N LEU A 171 -17.64 -13.13 5.96
CA LEU A 171 -17.42 -12.91 4.51
C LEU A 171 -17.41 -14.21 3.70
N ARG A 172 -16.92 -15.33 4.26
CA ARG A 172 -16.93 -16.64 3.58
C ARG A 172 -18.32 -17.28 3.56
N THR A 173 -19.13 -17.07 4.59
CA THR A 173 -20.50 -17.63 4.69
C THR A 173 -21.58 -16.67 4.20
N SER A 174 -21.28 -15.38 4.16
CA SER A 174 -22.14 -14.27 3.75
C SER A 174 -22.54 -14.31 2.29
N PRO A 175 -21.82 -14.91 1.32
CA PRO A 175 -22.39 -15.11 -0.01
C PRO A 175 -23.32 -16.32 -0.06
N LEU A 176 -23.15 -17.31 0.84
CA LEU A 176 -23.94 -18.53 0.83
C LEU A 176 -25.35 -18.30 1.37
N VAL A 177 -25.49 -17.52 2.45
CA VAL A 177 -26.78 -17.16 3.06
C VAL A 177 -27.73 -16.45 2.08
N PRO A 178 -27.36 -15.32 1.42
CA PRO A 178 -28.23 -14.64 0.48
C PRO A 178 -28.46 -15.48 -0.78
N LEU A 179 -27.53 -16.35 -1.18
CA LEU A 179 -27.73 -17.25 -2.32
C LEU A 179 -28.78 -18.33 -2.01
N VAL A 180 -28.73 -18.93 -0.83
CA VAL A 180 -29.77 -19.87 -0.36
C VAL A 180 -31.11 -19.17 -0.19
N LEU A 181 -31.11 -17.94 0.36
CA LEU A 181 -32.33 -17.14 0.51
C LEU A 181 -32.93 -16.78 -0.86
N LEU A 182 -32.10 -16.36 -1.83
CA LEU A 182 -32.52 -16.07 -3.20
C LEU A 182 -33.03 -17.32 -3.90
N LEU A 183 -32.39 -18.47 -3.70
CA LEU A 183 -32.84 -19.75 -4.23
C LEU A 183 -34.21 -20.12 -3.65
N MET A 184 -34.40 -19.98 -2.33
CA MET A 184 -35.69 -20.21 -1.67
C MET A 184 -36.78 -19.29 -2.22
N ILE A 185 -36.50 -18.00 -2.35
CA ILE A 185 -37.50 -17.05 -2.87
C ILE A 185 -37.77 -17.32 -4.35
N ALA A 186 -36.76 -17.71 -5.14
CA ALA A 186 -36.97 -18.12 -6.53
C ALA A 186 -37.84 -19.39 -6.64
N LEU A 187 -37.64 -20.38 -5.76
CA LEU A 187 -38.40 -21.64 -5.74
C LEU A 187 -39.86 -21.44 -5.32
N PHE A 188 -40.12 -20.60 -4.32
CA PHE A 188 -41.46 -20.43 -3.74
C PHE A 188 -42.24 -19.23 -4.31
N GLY A 189 -41.54 -18.17 -4.71
CA GLY A 189 -42.14 -16.94 -5.21
C GLY A 189 -42.54 -17.00 -6.68
N VAL A 190 -41.88 -17.85 -7.48
CA VAL A 190 -41.95 -17.72 -8.93
C VAL A 190 -42.72 -18.87 -9.59
N ARG A 191 -44.03 -18.68 -9.76
CA ARG A 191 -44.91 -19.58 -10.53
C ARG A 191 -44.70 -19.53 -12.05
N SER A 192 -43.85 -18.63 -12.56
CA SER A 192 -43.63 -18.40 -14.00
C SER A 192 -42.23 -17.87 -14.29
N LEU A 193 -41.49 -18.52 -15.20
CA LEU A 193 -40.17 -18.09 -15.68
C LEU A 193 -40.12 -16.61 -16.11
N LYS A 194 -41.24 -16.04 -16.59
CA LYS A 194 -41.33 -14.63 -16.96
C LYS A 194 -41.24 -13.70 -15.75
N GLY A 195 -41.85 -14.10 -14.63
CA GLY A 195 -41.73 -13.40 -13.36
C GLY A 195 -40.31 -13.47 -12.82
N LEU A 196 -39.60 -14.59 -13.06
CA LEU A 196 -38.21 -14.77 -12.63
C LEU A 196 -37.30 -13.74 -13.29
N MET A 197 -37.34 -13.60 -14.62
CA MET A 197 -36.48 -12.66 -15.34
C MET A 197 -36.71 -11.20 -14.93
N LEU A 198 -37.96 -10.80 -14.69
CA LEU A 198 -38.26 -9.44 -14.23
C LEU A 198 -37.75 -9.21 -12.81
N TRP A 199 -37.98 -10.19 -11.92
CA TRP A 199 -37.66 -10.07 -10.51
C TRP A 199 -36.14 -10.10 -10.24
N TRP A 200 -35.36 -10.76 -11.09
CA TRP A 200 -33.90 -10.76 -11.03
C TRP A 200 -33.25 -9.65 -11.88
N GLY A 201 -33.88 -9.26 -12.99
CA GLY A 201 -33.38 -8.20 -13.86
C GLY A 201 -33.34 -6.83 -13.17
N VAL A 202 -34.40 -6.47 -12.43
CA VAL A 202 -34.48 -5.16 -11.74
C VAL A 202 -33.38 -4.98 -10.66
N PRO A 203 -33.14 -5.93 -9.74
CA PRO A 203 -32.05 -5.83 -8.77
C PRO A 203 -30.67 -5.76 -9.43
N PHE A 204 -30.37 -6.58 -10.43
CA PHE A 204 -29.06 -6.55 -11.10
C PHE A 204 -28.82 -5.23 -11.82
N LEU A 205 -29.86 -4.69 -12.48
CA LEU A 205 -29.76 -3.37 -13.11
C LEU A 205 -29.55 -2.27 -12.07
N LEU A 206 -30.28 -2.30 -10.95
CA LEU A 206 -30.10 -1.33 -9.85
C LEU A 206 -28.70 -1.41 -9.24
N ILE A 207 -28.19 -2.60 -8.95
CA ILE A 207 -26.85 -2.80 -8.39
C ILE A 207 -25.79 -2.32 -9.37
N GLY A 208 -25.91 -2.66 -10.66
CA GLY A 208 -24.99 -2.19 -11.70
C GLY A 208 -25.02 -0.67 -11.85
N LEU A 209 -26.19 -0.04 -11.77
CA LEU A 209 -26.35 1.41 -11.89
C LEU A 209 -25.80 2.15 -10.67
N VAL A 210 -26.08 1.66 -9.46
CA VAL A 210 -25.54 2.23 -8.22
C VAL A 210 -24.02 2.04 -8.16
N GLY A 211 -23.52 0.85 -8.46
CA GLY A 211 -22.08 0.55 -8.49
C GLY A 211 -21.35 1.37 -9.54
N GLY A 212 -21.89 1.43 -10.76
CA GLY A 212 -21.34 2.26 -11.83
C GLY A 212 -21.39 3.76 -11.50
N GLY A 213 -22.47 4.22 -10.87
CA GLY A 213 -22.58 5.59 -10.36
C GLY A 213 -21.53 5.91 -9.31
N PHE A 214 -21.27 4.99 -8.38
CA PHE A 214 -20.23 5.16 -7.35
C PHE A 214 -18.83 5.22 -7.96
N VAL A 215 -18.51 4.33 -8.92
CA VAL A 215 -17.25 4.35 -9.68
C VAL A 215 -17.08 5.66 -10.43
N PHE A 216 -18.15 6.16 -11.04
CA PHE A 216 -18.15 7.43 -11.77
C PHE A 216 -17.92 8.62 -10.83
N ILE A 217 -18.61 8.67 -9.69
CA ILE A 217 -18.41 9.71 -8.68
C ILE A 217 -17.00 9.63 -8.10
N ALA A 218 -16.50 8.43 -7.78
CA ALA A 218 -15.15 8.23 -7.28
C ALA A 218 -14.10 8.69 -8.30
N TRP A 219 -14.32 8.42 -9.58
CA TRP A 219 -13.45 8.90 -10.66
C TRP A 219 -13.43 10.44 -10.71
N LEU A 220 -14.59 11.08 -10.63
CA LEU A 220 -14.72 12.54 -10.64
C LEU A 220 -14.13 13.20 -9.37
N ALA A 221 -14.33 12.54 -8.22
CA ALA A 221 -13.81 12.97 -6.93
C ALA A 221 -12.30 12.74 -6.80
N MET A 222 -11.70 11.85 -7.58
CA MET A 222 -10.27 11.54 -7.51
C MET A 222 -9.43 12.72 -8.02
N ASP A 223 -9.83 13.35 -9.13
CA ASP A 223 -9.16 14.54 -9.65
C ASP A 223 -9.25 15.72 -8.68
N TRP A 224 -10.41 15.90 -8.04
CA TRP A 224 -10.62 16.96 -7.06
C TRP A 224 -9.96 16.67 -5.70
N GLY A 225 -10.03 15.43 -5.24
CA GLY A 225 -9.47 14.96 -3.97
C GLY A 225 -7.95 15.00 -3.96
N MET A 226 -7.31 14.64 -5.08
CA MET A 226 -5.85 14.74 -5.22
C MET A 226 -5.38 16.20 -5.18
N ALA A 227 -6.16 17.14 -5.73
CA ALA A 227 -5.84 18.58 -5.68
C ALA A 227 -6.01 19.17 -4.27
N THR A 228 -6.84 18.57 -3.41
CA THR A 228 -7.19 19.11 -2.09
C THR A 228 -6.47 18.44 -0.92
N ILE A 229 -6.19 17.13 -1.01
CA ILE A 229 -5.58 16.33 0.07
C ILE A 229 -4.04 16.41 0.03
N ALA A 230 -3.45 16.65 -1.14
CA ALA A 230 -2.00 16.73 -1.31
C ALA A 230 -1.52 18.10 -1.83
N PRO A 231 -1.81 19.23 -1.15
CA PRO A 231 -1.03 20.43 -1.39
C PRO A 231 0.42 20.07 -1.03
N ALA A 232 1.30 20.06 -2.03
CA ALA A 232 2.71 19.71 -1.89
C ALA A 232 3.36 20.45 -0.70
N ASP A 233 2.85 21.63 -0.40
CA ASP A 233 3.16 22.53 0.71
C ASP A 233 3.09 21.84 2.09
N LYS A 234 2.09 20.98 2.36
CA LYS A 234 1.96 20.30 3.65
C LYS A 234 2.87 19.08 3.80
N MET A 235 3.12 18.36 2.71
CA MET A 235 3.98 17.17 2.75
C MET A 235 5.47 17.57 2.74
N THR A 236 5.81 18.63 2.01
CA THR A 236 7.16 19.24 2.09
C THR A 236 7.44 19.85 3.46
N ALA A 237 6.44 20.41 4.15
CA ALA A 237 6.57 20.85 5.54
C ALA A 237 6.88 19.71 6.52
N MET A 238 6.53 18.46 6.19
CA MET A 238 6.90 17.26 6.96
C MET A 238 8.28 16.69 6.59
N GLY A 239 9.04 17.36 5.70
CA GLY A 239 10.40 16.97 5.34
C GLY A 239 10.50 15.95 4.21
N PHE A 240 9.40 15.62 3.55
CA PHE A 240 9.45 14.80 2.32
C PHE A 240 9.94 15.64 1.14
N THR A 241 10.84 15.06 0.33
CA THR A 241 11.30 15.72 -0.90
C THR A 241 10.17 15.74 -1.94
N ALA A 242 10.11 16.81 -2.73
CA ALA A 242 9.04 17.01 -3.73
C ALA A 242 8.93 15.82 -4.69
N ASN A 243 10.06 15.24 -5.12
CA ASN A 243 10.11 14.10 -6.02
C ASN A 243 9.49 12.84 -5.41
N LEU A 244 9.64 12.63 -4.10
CA LEU A 244 9.09 11.46 -3.41
C LEU A 244 7.56 11.56 -3.29
N VAL A 245 7.07 12.77 -3.03
CA VAL A 245 5.63 13.07 -3.00
C VAL A 245 5.02 12.90 -4.39
N GLU A 246 5.65 13.42 -5.43
CA GLU A 246 5.18 13.29 -6.80
C GLU A 246 5.14 11.81 -7.25
N THR A 247 6.21 11.07 -6.96
CA THR A 247 6.27 9.62 -7.23
C THR A 247 5.18 8.88 -6.47
N GLY A 248 4.99 9.16 -5.18
CA GLY A 248 3.95 8.53 -4.36
C GLY A 248 2.54 8.81 -4.88
N ILE A 249 2.27 10.05 -5.29
CA ILE A 249 0.99 10.46 -5.90
C ILE A 249 0.78 9.74 -7.24
N SER A 250 1.82 9.60 -8.06
CA SER A 250 1.71 8.89 -9.35
C SER A 250 1.35 7.42 -9.17
N VAL A 251 2.00 6.73 -8.23
CA VAL A 251 1.73 5.32 -7.92
C VAL A 251 0.33 5.17 -7.34
N ALA A 252 -0.07 6.04 -6.41
CA ALA A 252 -1.41 6.02 -5.85
C ALA A 252 -2.49 6.24 -6.94
N ARG A 253 -2.22 7.12 -7.90
CA ARG A 253 -3.11 7.38 -9.04
C ARG A 253 -3.27 6.14 -9.91
N ASP A 254 -2.17 5.48 -10.25
CA ASP A 254 -2.20 4.30 -11.11
C ASP A 254 -2.90 3.11 -10.43
N VAL A 255 -2.63 2.89 -9.14
CA VAL A 255 -3.30 1.84 -8.35
C VAL A 255 -4.80 2.11 -8.27
N ALA A 256 -5.20 3.33 -7.91
CA ALA A 256 -6.61 3.69 -7.83
C ALA A 256 -7.31 3.62 -9.19
N ARG A 257 -6.65 4.00 -10.29
CA ARG A 257 -7.19 3.86 -11.65
C ARG A 257 -7.37 2.39 -12.02
N SER A 258 -6.40 1.55 -11.72
CA SER A 258 -6.47 0.10 -11.97
C SER A 258 -7.62 -0.53 -11.19
N LEU A 259 -7.78 -0.19 -9.91
CA LEU A 259 -8.88 -0.67 -9.07
C LEU A 259 -10.24 -0.19 -9.60
N ASN A 260 -10.36 1.08 -9.97
CA ASN A 260 -11.62 1.65 -10.43
C ASN A 260 -12.05 1.07 -11.80
N LEU A 261 -11.09 0.76 -12.68
CA LEU A 261 -11.36 0.04 -13.94
C LEU A 261 -11.85 -1.39 -13.70
N TRP A 262 -11.25 -2.09 -12.75
CA TRP A 262 -11.63 -3.47 -12.44
C TRP A 262 -13.04 -3.53 -11.82
N ILE A 263 -13.28 -2.73 -10.78
CA ILE A 263 -14.60 -2.62 -10.12
C ILE A 263 -15.66 -2.09 -11.09
N GLY A 264 -15.32 -1.10 -11.91
CA GLY A 264 -16.21 -0.56 -12.94
C GLY A 264 -16.57 -1.61 -13.99
N GLY A 265 -15.63 -2.47 -14.38
CA GLY A 265 -15.85 -3.58 -15.29
C GLY A 265 -16.84 -4.61 -14.72
N GLU A 266 -16.68 -5.00 -13.46
CA GLU A 266 -17.60 -5.93 -12.80
C GLU A 266 -19.01 -5.35 -12.66
N ALA A 267 -19.12 -4.11 -12.18
CA ALA A 267 -20.41 -3.42 -12.06
C ALA A 267 -21.11 -3.27 -13.43
N GLY A 268 -20.35 -2.95 -14.48
CA GLY A 268 -20.84 -2.85 -15.85
C GLY A 268 -21.37 -4.19 -16.39
N MET A 269 -20.65 -5.29 -16.14
CA MET A 269 -21.11 -6.63 -16.53
C MET A 269 -22.41 -7.02 -15.82
N ILE A 270 -22.51 -6.76 -14.51
CA ILE A 270 -23.74 -7.04 -13.73
C ILE A 270 -24.91 -6.21 -14.26
N GLY A 271 -24.68 -4.93 -14.55
CA GLY A 271 -25.70 -4.05 -15.13
C GLY A 271 -26.18 -4.51 -16.51
N LEU A 272 -25.25 -4.92 -17.38
CA LEU A 272 -25.56 -5.48 -18.70
C LEU A 272 -26.39 -6.77 -18.60
N LEU A 273 -26.04 -7.66 -17.67
CA LEU A 273 -26.80 -8.88 -17.39
C LEU A 273 -28.25 -8.55 -16.98
N GLY A 274 -28.44 -7.59 -16.07
CA GLY A 274 -29.76 -7.10 -15.68
C GLY A 274 -30.56 -6.54 -16.86
N PHE A 275 -29.89 -5.78 -17.73
CA PHE A 275 -30.52 -5.21 -18.93
C PHE A 275 -30.94 -6.28 -19.95
N VAL A 276 -30.10 -7.28 -20.22
CA VAL A 276 -30.44 -8.41 -21.10
C VAL A 276 -31.65 -9.20 -20.58
N PHE A 277 -31.72 -9.43 -19.26
CA PHE A 277 -32.88 -10.08 -18.65
C PHE A 277 -34.19 -9.30 -18.84
N LEU A 278 -34.14 -7.96 -18.72
CA LEU A 278 -35.28 -7.09 -18.96
C LEU A 278 -35.71 -7.08 -20.43
N LEU A 279 -34.76 -7.03 -21.37
CA LEU A 279 -35.08 -7.11 -22.80
C LEU A 279 -35.73 -8.46 -23.17
N GLY A 280 -35.21 -9.57 -22.64
CA GLY A 280 -35.81 -10.89 -22.84
C GLY A 280 -37.26 -10.96 -22.36
N HIS A 281 -37.59 -10.28 -21.25
CA HIS A 281 -38.95 -10.17 -20.77
C HIS A 281 -39.86 -9.39 -21.74
N CYS A 282 -39.42 -8.23 -22.23
CA CYS A 282 -40.18 -7.42 -23.19
C CYS A 282 -40.47 -8.20 -24.49
N LEU A 283 -39.45 -8.84 -25.08
CA LEU A 283 -39.60 -9.61 -26.33
C LEU A 283 -40.51 -10.83 -26.17
N SER A 284 -40.51 -11.47 -25.00
CA SER A 284 -41.42 -12.60 -24.73
C SER A 284 -42.89 -12.18 -24.57
N GLY A 285 -43.16 -10.90 -24.35
CA GLY A 285 -44.51 -10.34 -24.26
C GLY A 285 -45.24 -10.28 -25.60
N GLU A 286 -44.54 -9.92 -26.68
CA GLU A 286 -45.12 -9.71 -28.01
C GLU A 286 -45.72 -10.98 -28.62
N ASN A 287 -45.15 -12.15 -28.32
CA ASN A 287 -45.67 -13.43 -28.85
C ASN A 287 -47.09 -13.75 -28.37
N LYS A 288 -47.48 -13.35 -27.16
CA LYS A 288 -48.86 -13.58 -26.67
C LYS A 288 -49.88 -12.65 -27.34
N PHE A 289 -49.45 -11.45 -27.71
CA PHE A 289 -50.30 -10.50 -28.42
C PHE A 289 -50.54 -10.96 -29.87
N SER A 290 -49.51 -11.55 -30.50
CA SER A 290 -49.66 -12.19 -31.81
C SER A 290 -50.68 -13.33 -31.81
N GLU A 291 -50.68 -14.18 -30.77
CA GLU A 291 -51.63 -15.28 -30.66
C GLU A 291 -53.07 -14.83 -30.37
N SER A 292 -53.28 -13.80 -29.54
CA SER A 292 -54.62 -13.26 -29.31
C SER A 292 -55.21 -12.64 -30.56
N PHE A 293 -54.40 -11.97 -31.39
CA PHE A 293 -54.82 -11.46 -32.69
C PHE A 293 -55.15 -12.58 -33.68
N ARG A 294 -54.39 -13.69 -33.70
CA ARG A 294 -54.72 -14.87 -34.51
C ARG A 294 -56.03 -15.53 -34.05
N GLN A 295 -56.25 -15.65 -32.73
CA GLN A 295 -57.51 -16.19 -32.20
C GLN A 295 -58.70 -15.30 -32.54
N ALA A 296 -58.58 -13.97 -32.39
CA ALA A 296 -59.64 -13.02 -32.75
C ALA A 296 -60.00 -13.10 -34.25
N ARG A 297 -59.00 -13.16 -35.15
CA ARG A 297 -59.24 -13.38 -36.59
C ARG A 297 -59.91 -14.71 -36.89
N SER A 298 -59.52 -15.78 -36.19
CA SER A 298 -60.12 -17.10 -36.40
C SER A 298 -61.59 -17.17 -35.98
N GLN A 299 -61.99 -16.43 -34.93
CA GLN A 299 -63.39 -16.34 -34.53
C GLN A 299 -64.21 -15.49 -35.50
N GLN A 300 -63.64 -14.38 -36.00
CA GLN A 300 -64.31 -13.53 -36.98
C GLN A 300 -64.58 -14.26 -38.31
N ASN A 301 -63.63 -15.08 -38.79
CA ASN A 301 -63.82 -15.89 -40.00
C ASN A 301 -64.78 -17.08 -39.84
N ARG A 302 -65.16 -17.47 -38.61
CA ARG A 302 -66.16 -18.52 -38.37
C ARG A 302 -67.60 -17.97 -38.30
N ALA A 303 -67.75 -16.65 -38.18
CA ALA A 303 -69.06 -15.99 -38.04
C ALA A 303 -69.58 -15.39 -39.35
N ALA A 304 -68.78 -15.40 -40.42
CA ALA A 304 -69.14 -14.99 -41.78
C ALA A 304 -69.32 -16.24 -42.66
#